data_AF-A0A0T9UPK4-F1
#
_entry.id   AF-A0A0T9UPK4-F1
#
_cell.length_a   1.000
_cell.length_b   1.000
_cell.length_c   1.000
_cell.angle_alpha   90.00
_cell.angle_beta   90.00
_cell.angle_gamma   90.00
#
_symmetry.space_group_name_H-M   'P 1'
#
loop_
_entity.id
_entity.type
_entity.pdbx_description
1 polymer ?
#
loop_
_entity_poly.entity_id
_entity_poly.type
_entity_poly.pdbx_seq_one_letter_code
_entity_poly.pdbx_strand_id
1 'polypeptide(L)' 'MPGATPEDEADKTWVFLEAIVNANDAITVGDIRVFIDGLDAVRFNRNKINKQLSKLNLESPALEPEVIWLDRRR' A
#
# COMPACT_ATOMS: atom_id res chain seq x y z
N MET A 1 -1.51 -1.12 21.82
CA MET A 1 -1.58 -1.68 23.20
C MET A 1 -0.93 -0.69 24.13
N PRO A 2 -1.54 -0.33 25.28
CA PRO A 2 -0.88 0.54 26.25
C PRO A 2 0.46 -0.09 26.67
N GLY A 3 1.57 0.63 26.47
CA GLY A 3 2.91 0.18 26.85
C GLY A 3 3.65 -0.70 25.84
N ALA A 4 3.13 -0.89 24.62
CA ALA A 4 3.88 -1.58 23.57
C ALA A 4 5.05 -0.73 23.06
N THR A 5 6.23 -1.32 22.95
CA THR A 5 7.39 -0.68 22.32
C THR A 5 7.35 -0.86 20.80
N PRO A 6 8.13 -0.07 20.03
CA PRO A 6 8.29 -0.31 18.59
C PRO A 6 8.75 -1.73 18.25
N GLU A 7 9.57 -2.35 19.10
CA GLU A 7 9.99 -3.74 18.96
C GLU A 7 8.80 -4.71 19.12
N ASP A 8 7.92 -4.48 20.11
CA ASP A 8 6.70 -5.28 20.27
C ASP A 8 5.78 -5.18 19.05
N GLU A 9 5.76 -4.03 18.37
CA GLU A 9 4.98 -3.82 17.15
C GLU A 9 5.61 -4.52 15.95
N ALA A 10 6.94 -4.50 15.83
CA ALA A 10 7.66 -5.22 14.79
C ALA A 10 7.45 -6.73 14.91
N ASP A 11 7.60 -7.28 16.12
CA ASP A 11 7.43 -8.71 16.38
C ASP A 11 6.01 -9.18 16.08
N LYS A 12 4.99 -8.41 16.49
CA LYS A 12 3.59 -8.73 16.17
C LYS A 12 3.28 -8.62 14.69
N THR A 13 3.87 -7.64 14.02
CA THR A 13 3.75 -7.51 12.56
C THR A 13 4.34 -8.73 11.88
N TRP A 14 5.52 -9.18 12.32
CA TRP A 14 6.15 -10.39 11.80
C TRP A 14 5.27 -11.64 11.96
N VAL A 15 4.77 -11.89 13.18
CA VAL A 15 3.87 -13.02 13.48
C VAL A 15 2.61 -12.98 12.60
N PHE A 16 2.06 -11.79 12.36
CA PHE A 16 0.91 -11.64 11.48
C PHE A 16 1.23 -11.99 10.01
N LEU A 17 2.38 -11.57 9.50
CA LEU A 17 2.81 -11.91 8.14
C LEU A 17 3.04 -13.43 7.99
N GLU A 18 3.65 -14.07 8.98
CA GLU A 18 3.79 -15.53 9.00
C GLU A 18 2.42 -16.23 9.00
N ALA A 19 1.47 -15.74 9.78
CA ALA A 19 0.12 -16.30 9.80
C ALA A 19 -0.60 -16.18 8.44
N ILE A 20 -0.40 -15.08 7.70
CA ILE A 20 -0.96 -14.92 6.34
C ILE A 20 -0.39 -15.97 5.39
N VAL A 21 0.94 -16.14 5.39
CA VAL A 21 1.61 -17.12 4.53
C VAL A 21 1.18 -18.54 4.89
N ASN A 22 1.08 -18.86 6.17
CA ASN A 22 0.63 -20.18 6.63
C ASN A 22 -0.86 -20.45 6.40
N ALA A 23 -1.69 -19.41 6.27
CA ALA A 23 -3.12 -19.56 6.00
C ALA A 23 -3.41 -19.77 4.50
N ASN A 24 -2.45 -19.47 3.62
CA ASN A 24 -2.61 -19.61 2.18
C ASN A 24 -1.28 -19.98 1.52
N ASP A 25 -1.12 -21.26 1.20
CA ASP A 25 0.08 -21.83 0.56
C ASP A 25 0.39 -21.22 -0.83
N ALA A 26 -0.57 -20.51 -1.44
CA ALA A 26 -0.36 -19.79 -2.69
C ALA A 26 0.25 -18.39 -2.51
N ILE A 27 0.38 -17.89 -1.28
CA ILE A 27 0.96 -16.58 -0.95
C ILE A 27 2.33 -16.79 -0.33
N THR A 28 3.34 -16.13 -0.89
CA THR A 28 4.70 -16.13 -0.33
C THR A 28 5.03 -14.81 0.36
N VAL A 29 6.08 -14.82 1.20
CA VAL A 29 6.66 -13.59 1.75
C VAL A 29 7.10 -12.63 0.63
N GLY A 30 7.55 -13.18 -0.52
CA GLY A 30 7.91 -12.39 -1.69
C GLY A 30 6.74 -11.57 -2.23
N ASP A 31 5.55 -12.17 -2.32
CA ASP A 31 4.33 -11.49 -2.78
C ASP A 31 3.92 -10.36 -1.83
N ILE A 32 3.98 -10.61 -0.52
CA ILE A 32 3.70 -9.61 0.52
C ILE A 32 4.67 -8.42 0.41
N ARG A 33 5.96 -8.70 0.17
CA ARG A 33 6.99 -7.67 0.08
C ARG A 33 6.72 -6.65 -1.03
N VAL A 34 6.18 -7.08 -2.17
CA VAL A 34 5.80 -6.18 -3.27
C VAL A 34 4.79 -5.13 -2.80
N PHE A 35 3.83 -5.50 -1.93
CA PHE A 35 2.86 -4.56 -1.38
C PHE A 35 3.49 -3.59 -0.37
N ILE A 36 4.41 -4.06 0.46
CA ILE A 36 5.16 -3.22 1.40
C ILE A 36 5.96 -2.17 0.63
N ASP A 37 6.73 -2.59 -0.37
CA ASP A 37 7.52 -1.70 -1.22
C ASP A 37 6.62 -0.66 -1.94
N GLY A 38 5.45 -1.10 -2.44
CA GLY A 38 4.46 -0.21 -3.04
C GLY A 38 3.89 0.81 -2.06
N LEU A 39 3.55 0.40 -0.84
CA LEU A 39 3.07 1.29 0.21
C LEU A 39 4.14 2.32 0.61
N ASP A 40 5.38 1.89 0.74
CA ASP A 40 6.50 2.76 1.06
C ASP A 40 6.76 3.77 -0.06
N ALA A 41 6.67 3.35 -1.32
CA ALA A 41 6.76 4.26 -2.47
C ALA A 41 5.64 5.32 -2.44
N VAL A 42 4.40 4.95 -2.12
CA VAL A 42 3.27 5.89 -1.97
C VAL A 42 3.51 6.85 -0.81
N ARG A 43 3.93 6.33 0.36
CA ARG A 43 4.25 7.14 1.55
C ARG A 43 5.36 8.14 1.26
N PHE A 44 6.43 7.69 0.62
CA PHE A 44 7.56 8.52 0.22
C PHE A 44 7.14 9.66 -0.72
N ASN A 45 6.28 9.36 -1.70
CA ASN A 45 5.83 10.34 -2.69
C ASN A 45 4.62 11.18 -2.25
N ARG A 46 4.05 10.94 -1.06
CA ARG A 46 2.78 11.52 -0.60
C ARG A 46 2.70 13.04 -0.78
N ASN A 47 3.73 13.77 -0.35
CA ASN A 47 3.73 15.24 -0.43
C ASN A 47 3.75 15.75 -1.87
N LYS A 48 4.51 15.08 -2.75
CA LYS A 48 4.59 15.43 -4.18
C LYS A 48 3.26 15.15 -4.88
N ILE A 49 2.68 13.99 -4.64
CA ILE A 49 1.38 13.59 -5.19
C ILE A 49 0.29 14.56 -4.69
N ASN A 50 0.21 14.83 -3.39
CA ASN A 50 -0.78 15.76 -2.83
C ASN A 50 -0.66 17.17 -3.43
N LYS A 51 0.57 17.66 -3.66
CA LYS A 51 0.80 18.95 -4.32
C LYS A 51 0.40 18.95 -5.80
N GLN A 52 0.48 17.81 -6.48
CA GLN A 52 -0.02 17.69 -7.86
C GLN A 52 -1.55 17.65 -7.87
N LEU A 53 -2.15 16.86 -6.98
CA LEU A 53 -3.60 16.75 -6.83
C LEU A 53 -4.24 18.08 -6.42
N SER A 54 -3.59 18.87 -5.55
CA SER A 54 -4.13 20.18 -5.14
C SER A 54 -4.17 21.22 -6.28
N LYS A 55 -3.50 20.96 -7.41
CA LYS A 55 -3.56 21.80 -8.60
C LYS A 55 -4.66 21.37 -9.57
N LEU A 56 -5.23 20.19 -9.36
CA LEU A 56 -6.35 19.69 -10.14
C LEU A 56 -7.63 20.37 -9.63
N ASN A 57 -8.45 20.87 -10.55
CA ASN A 57 -9.80 21.30 -10.20
C ASN A 57 -10.69 20.05 -10.12
N LEU A 58 -10.73 19.40 -8.95
CA LEU A 58 -11.48 18.15 -8.73
C LEU A 58 -13.00 18.29 -8.95
N GLU A 59 -13.51 19.52 -8.96
CA GLU A 59 -14.90 19.86 -9.30
C GLU A 59 -15.12 20.02 -10.82
N SER A 60 -14.06 19.88 -11.64
CA SER A 60 -14.17 19.91 -13.08
C SER A 60 -14.72 18.56 -13.58
N PRO A 61 -15.82 18.55 -14.36
CA PRO A 61 -16.39 17.32 -14.91
C PRO A 61 -15.42 16.57 -15.85
N ALA A 62 -14.33 17.21 -16.30
CA ALA A 62 -13.29 16.59 -17.11
C ALA A 62 -12.30 15.73 -16.28
N LEU A 63 -12.40 15.77 -14.94
CA LEU A 63 -11.62 14.95 -14.01
C LEU A 63 -12.44 13.81 -13.40
N GLU A 64 -13.62 13.48 -13.96
CA GLU A 64 -14.07 12.10 -13.85
C GLU A 64 -12.94 11.23 -14.40
N PRO A 65 -12.32 10.38 -13.58
CA PRO A 65 -11.18 9.64 -14.05
C PRO A 65 -11.67 8.78 -15.21
N GLU A 66 -11.06 8.97 -16.38
CA GLU A 66 -10.59 7.82 -17.12
C GLU A 66 -9.79 6.99 -16.11
N VAL A 67 -10.51 6.15 -15.36
CA VAL A 67 -9.95 5.06 -14.60
C VAL A 67 -9.37 4.20 -15.69
N ILE A 68 -8.11 4.47 -16.02
CA ILE A 68 -7.29 3.60 -16.83
C ILE A 68 -7.19 2.34 -15.97
N TRP A 69 -8.16 1.45 -16.14
CA TRP A 69 -7.98 0.04 -15.92
C TRP A 69 -6.79 -0.32 -16.78
N LEU A 70 -5.61 -0.37 -16.17
CA LEU A 70 -4.48 -1.10 -16.72
C LEU A 70 -4.99 -2.54 -16.87
N ASP A 71 -5.55 -2.81 -18.05
CA ASP A 71 -5.86 -4.11 -18.58
C ASP A 71 -4.58 -4.93 -18.41
N ARG A 72 -4.52 -5.75 -17.35
CA ARG A 72 -3.50 -6.80 -17.22
C ARG A 72 -3.82 -7.83 -18.30
N ARG A 73 -3.43 -7.51 -19.53
CA ARG A 73 -3.12 -8.51 -20.55
C ARG A 73 -1.64 -8.78 -20.51
N ARG A 74 -1.27 -9.84 -19.81
CA ARG A 74 -0.49 -10.94 -20.37
C ARG A 74 -0.54 -12.14 -19.44
#